data_AF-A0A554KE50-F1
#
_entry.id   AF-A0A554KE50-F1
#
_cell.length_a   1.000
_cell.length_b   1.000
_cell.length_c   1.000
_cell.angle_alpha   90.00
_cell.angle_beta   90.00
_cell.angle_gamma   90.00
#
_symmetry.space_group_name_H-M   'P 1'
#
loop_
_entity.id
_entity.type
_entity.pdbx_description
1 polymer ?
#
loop_
_entity_poly.entity_id
_entity_poly.type
_entity_poly.pdbx_seq_one_letter_code
_entity_poly.pdbx_strand_id
1 'polypeptide(L)'
;MLPSDDDFPTDVALNDESGTGDDAGAGSSATSDNDEETLVTKEGLKKLKDELDHLKNVRRKEVAQRLKEAISYGDLSENSEYEEAKNEQAFVEGRILELEQKIKSARIISEKHEKSGKEVNIGSSVTVLNKETDTTETYTIVGTTEADPFEFKISNESPIGKALLSRRRGETVSVQTPSGPVEYEVMKVA
;
A
#
# COMPACT_ATOMS: atom_id res chain seq x y z
N MET A 1 -38.40 21.04 43.95
CA MET A 1 -39.80 20.60 44.09
C MET A 1 -40.67 21.68 43.47
N LEU A 2 -41.35 21.31 42.37
CA LEU A 2 -42.36 22.02 41.55
C LEU A 2 -41.91 23.20 40.65
N PRO A 3 -42.59 23.45 39.50
CA PRO A 3 -43.61 22.64 38.81
C PRO A 3 -43.32 22.37 37.32
N SER A 4 -44.06 21.38 36.80
CA SER A 4 -44.40 21.17 35.39
C SER A 4 -45.80 21.75 35.17
N ASP A 5 -45.99 22.49 34.08
CA ASP A 5 -47.29 22.82 33.47
C ASP A 5 -46.98 22.99 31.96
N ASP A 6 -47.33 22.06 31.09
CA ASP A 6 -48.63 21.95 30.39
C ASP A 6 -49.01 23.23 29.64
N ASP A 7 -48.99 23.17 28.30
CA ASP A 7 -49.98 23.74 27.35
C ASP A 7 -49.34 23.99 25.96
N PHE A 8 -49.50 23.01 25.08
CA PHE A 8 -49.75 23.27 23.64
C PHE A 8 -51.14 23.94 23.53
N PRO A 9 -51.45 24.85 22.56
CA PRO A 9 -51.55 24.40 21.16
C PRO A 9 -51.41 25.45 20.01
N THR A 10 -51.34 24.88 18.80
CA THR A 10 -51.96 25.26 17.51
C THR A 10 -51.46 26.46 16.68
N ASP A 11 -50.85 26.09 15.53
CA ASP A 11 -51.12 26.55 14.16
C ASP A 11 -51.61 27.99 13.93
N VAL A 12 -50.79 28.78 13.21
CA VAL A 12 -51.25 29.63 12.10
C VAL A 12 -50.14 29.70 11.04
N ALA A 13 -50.43 29.17 9.85
CA ALA A 13 -49.65 29.35 8.64
C ALA A 13 -49.71 30.82 8.16
N LEU A 14 -48.56 31.38 7.81
CA LEU A 14 -48.43 32.54 6.93
C LEU A 14 -47.30 32.27 5.93
N ASN A 15 -47.70 31.94 4.72
CA ASN A 15 -46.88 31.90 3.53
C ASN A 15 -47.13 33.22 2.81
N ASP A 16 -46.14 34.12 2.67
CA ASP A 16 -45.89 34.87 1.44
C ASP A 16 -44.60 35.71 1.45
N GLU A 17 -43.98 35.73 0.27
CA GLU A 17 -43.09 36.76 -0.33
C GLU A 17 -41.62 36.98 0.11
N SER A 18 -40.75 36.41 -0.75
CA SER A 18 -39.62 37.04 -1.47
C SER A 18 -38.54 37.81 -0.70
N GLY A 19 -37.30 37.31 -0.80
CA GLY A 19 -36.10 38.08 -0.50
C GLY A 19 -34.82 37.31 -0.87
N THR A 20 -34.27 37.64 -2.04
CA THR A 20 -32.91 37.30 -2.49
C THR A 20 -31.83 37.52 -1.42
N GLY A 21 -30.99 36.50 -1.24
CA GLY A 21 -29.76 36.59 -0.46
C GLY A 21 -28.82 35.44 -0.87
N ASP A 22 -27.90 35.73 -1.78
CA ASP A 22 -26.71 34.94 -2.03
C ASP A 22 -25.84 34.83 -0.77
N ASP A 23 -25.10 33.72 -0.72
CA ASP A 23 -23.90 33.48 0.09
C ASP A 23 -24.08 33.00 1.55
N ALA A 24 -23.96 31.68 1.73
CA ALA A 24 -22.94 31.05 2.60
C ALA A 24 -23.30 29.58 2.95
N GLY A 25 -22.36 28.67 2.67
CA GLY A 25 -22.07 27.53 3.57
C GLY A 25 -22.92 26.27 3.44
N ALA A 26 -22.51 25.37 2.55
CA ALA A 26 -22.51 23.92 2.79
C ALA A 26 -21.28 23.36 2.05
N GLY A 27 -20.24 22.85 2.69
CA GLY A 27 -20.34 21.84 3.73
C GLY A 27 -20.51 20.47 3.09
N SER A 28 -19.50 20.04 2.33
CA SER A 28 -19.24 18.62 2.11
C SER A 28 -17.73 18.46 1.96
N SER A 29 -17.05 18.39 3.10
CA SER A 29 -15.71 17.81 3.16
C SER A 29 -15.85 16.35 2.74
N ALA A 30 -15.70 16.08 1.44
CA ALA A 30 -15.22 14.79 1.00
C ALA A 30 -13.77 14.72 1.49
N THR A 31 -13.57 14.21 2.70
CA THR A 31 -12.30 13.59 3.05
C THR A 31 -12.20 12.39 2.12
N SER A 32 -11.54 12.59 0.98
CA SER A 32 -10.98 11.48 0.22
C SER A 32 -9.94 10.85 1.14
N ASP A 33 -10.37 9.89 1.95
CA ASP A 33 -9.51 8.85 2.45
C ASP A 33 -8.99 8.11 1.20
N ASN A 34 -7.92 8.64 0.61
CA ASN A 34 -7.05 7.87 -0.27
C ASN A 34 -6.36 6.83 0.63
N ASP A 35 -7.11 5.83 1.06
CA ASP A 35 -6.54 4.53 1.36
C ASP A 35 -5.98 4.04 0.02
N GLU A 36 -4.71 4.36 -0.25
CA GLU A 36 -3.95 3.76 -1.36
C GLU A 36 -3.98 2.24 -1.15
N GLU A 37 -4.98 1.60 -1.76
CA GLU A 37 -5.22 0.16 -1.65
C GLU A 37 -3.96 -0.56 -2.12
N THR A 38 -3.18 -1.07 -1.15
CA THR A 38 -1.93 -1.73 -1.45
C THR A 38 -2.24 -3.17 -1.80
N LEU A 39 -2.12 -3.49 -3.08
CA LEU A 39 -2.32 -4.85 -3.58
C LEU A 39 -1.10 -5.70 -3.23
N VAL A 40 -1.32 -6.75 -2.46
CA VAL A 40 -0.25 -7.66 -2.03
C VAL A 40 -0.59 -9.12 -2.32
N THR A 41 0.43 -9.90 -2.62
CA THR A 41 0.29 -11.35 -2.71
C THR A 41 0.17 -11.98 -1.32
N LYS A 42 -0.27 -13.25 -1.24
CA LYS A 42 -0.29 -13.99 0.03
C LYS A 42 1.10 -14.14 0.64
N GLU A 43 2.10 -14.39 -0.20
CA GLU A 43 3.49 -14.49 0.24
C GLU A 43 4.04 -13.15 0.72
N GLY A 44 3.75 -12.06 0.01
CA GLY A 44 4.10 -10.70 0.42
C GLY A 44 3.54 -10.33 1.78
N LEU A 45 2.24 -10.57 1.98
CA LEU A 45 1.61 -10.30 3.28
C LEU A 45 2.26 -11.11 4.40
N LYS A 46 2.64 -12.38 4.13
CA LYS A 46 3.35 -13.19 5.11
C LYS A 46 4.71 -12.59 5.44
N LYS A 47 5.51 -12.21 4.43
CA LYS A 47 6.81 -11.57 4.63
C LYS A 47 6.70 -10.29 5.47
N LEU A 48 5.72 -9.43 5.16
CA LEU A 48 5.46 -8.20 5.92
C LEU A 48 5.11 -8.49 7.39
N LYS A 49 4.31 -9.52 7.65
CA LYS A 49 3.95 -9.96 9.01
C LYS A 49 5.15 -10.53 9.76
N ASP A 50 5.97 -11.34 9.09
CA ASP A 50 7.17 -11.94 9.67
C ASP A 50 8.20 -10.85 10.03
N GLU A 51 8.39 -9.85 9.16
CA GLU A 51 9.23 -8.66 9.43
C GLU A 51 8.68 -7.86 10.63
N LEU A 52 7.37 -7.58 10.64
CA LEU A 52 6.72 -6.85 11.72
C LEU A 52 6.87 -7.57 13.07
N ASP A 53 6.68 -8.89 13.10
CA ASP A 53 6.83 -9.70 14.31
C ASP A 53 8.27 -9.62 14.84
N HIS A 54 9.26 -9.80 13.97
CA HIS A 54 10.66 -9.70 14.32
C HIS A 54 11.01 -8.31 14.91
N LEU A 55 10.54 -7.23 14.27
CA LEU A 55 10.77 -5.88 14.76
C LEU A 55 10.14 -5.65 16.13
N LYS A 56 8.91 -6.10 16.37
CA LYS A 56 8.19 -5.91 17.64
C LYS A 56 8.73 -6.78 18.78
N ASN A 57 9.02 -8.04 18.49
CA ASN A 57 9.32 -9.04 19.53
C ASN A 57 10.80 -9.20 19.83
N VAL A 58 11.67 -8.85 18.87
CA VAL A 58 13.12 -8.98 18.99
C VAL A 58 13.75 -7.59 19.01
N ARG A 59 13.75 -6.88 17.87
CA ARG A 59 14.55 -5.65 17.68
C ARG A 59 14.16 -4.54 18.64
N ARG A 60 12.86 -4.28 18.84
CA ARG A 60 12.37 -3.28 19.79
C ARG A 60 12.89 -3.51 21.22
N LYS A 61 13.00 -4.77 21.65
CA LYS A 61 13.54 -5.11 22.99
C LYS A 61 15.05 -4.94 23.05
N GLU A 62 15.77 -5.36 22.01
CA GLU A 62 17.23 -5.17 21.90
C GLU A 62 17.61 -3.70 21.97
N VAL A 63 16.90 -2.85 21.21
CA VAL A 63 17.14 -1.40 21.20
C VAL A 63 16.81 -0.76 22.53
N ALA A 64 15.68 -1.14 23.16
CA ALA A 64 15.34 -0.65 24.50
C ALA A 64 16.38 -1.04 25.56
N GLN A 65 16.95 -2.24 25.46
CA GLN A 65 18.01 -2.69 26.35
C GLN A 65 19.31 -1.90 26.13
N ARG A 66 19.73 -1.69 24.88
CA ARG A 66 20.89 -0.86 24.54
C ARG A 66 20.73 0.58 25.02
N LEU A 67 19.55 1.16 24.85
CA LEU A 67 19.26 2.51 25.33
C LEU A 67 19.36 2.58 26.85
N LYS A 68 18.84 1.58 27.57
CA LYS A 68 18.94 1.51 29.03
C LYS A 68 20.40 1.39 29.51
N GLU A 69 21.21 0.59 28.81
CA GLU A 69 22.63 0.47 29.08
C GLU A 69 23.34 1.80 28.82
N ALA A 70 23.08 2.45 27.67
CA ALA A 70 23.63 3.75 27.34
C ALA A 70 23.29 4.82 28.40
N ILE A 71 22.05 4.84 28.89
CA ILE A 71 21.59 5.74 29.98
C ILE A 71 22.35 5.50 31.29
N SER A 72 22.76 4.27 31.57
CA SER A 72 23.43 3.92 32.83
C SER A 72 24.85 4.48 32.97
N TYR A 73 25.49 4.91 31.86
CA TYR A 73 26.84 5.47 31.86
C TYR A 73 26.90 6.94 32.33
N GLY A 74 25.74 7.58 32.58
CA GLY A 74 25.64 8.85 33.30
C GLY A 74 25.86 10.10 32.45
N ASP A 75 27.01 10.23 31.78
CA ASP A 75 27.23 11.34 30.84
C ASP A 75 26.71 10.95 29.45
N LEU A 76 25.58 11.54 29.08
CA LEU A 76 24.89 11.27 27.81
C LEU A 76 25.28 12.25 26.71
N SER A 77 25.96 13.34 27.05
CA SER A 77 26.21 14.44 26.12
C SER A 77 27.32 14.13 25.11
N GLU A 78 28.20 13.19 25.43
CA GLU A 78 29.28 12.67 24.55
C GLU A 78 29.09 11.18 24.20
N ASN A 79 27.98 10.57 24.61
CA ASN A 79 27.75 9.14 24.48
C ASN A 79 27.20 8.81 23.08
N SER A 80 28.11 8.38 22.20
CA SER A 80 27.78 8.01 20.82
C SER A 80 26.80 6.83 20.77
N GLU A 81 26.92 5.90 21.71
CA GLU A 81 26.05 4.73 21.82
C GLU A 81 24.61 5.12 22.23
N TYR A 82 24.43 6.18 23.02
CA TYR A 82 23.10 6.71 23.35
C TYR A 82 22.41 7.30 22.13
N GLU A 83 23.11 8.16 21.38
CA GLU A 83 22.58 8.77 20.16
C GLU A 83 22.29 7.72 19.08
N GLU A 84 23.17 6.73 18.91
CA GLU A 84 22.95 5.59 18.00
C GLU A 84 21.72 4.77 18.42
N ALA A 85 21.61 4.40 19.70
CA ALA A 85 20.46 3.62 20.19
C ALA A 85 19.13 4.38 20.04
N LYS A 86 19.14 5.70 20.23
CA LYS A 86 17.97 6.56 20.06
C LYS A 86 17.56 6.69 18.59
N ASN A 87 18.53 6.81 17.68
CA ASN A 87 18.27 6.83 16.24
C ASN A 87 17.73 5.48 15.75
N GLU A 88 18.32 4.37 16.20
CA GLU A 88 17.84 3.02 15.89
C GLU A 88 16.42 2.81 16.44
N GLN A 89 16.10 3.34 17.63
CA GLN A 89 14.75 3.31 18.18
C GLN A 89 13.76 4.04 17.26
N ALA A 90 14.09 5.25 16.82
CA ALA A 90 13.25 6.02 15.92
C ALA A 90 13.04 5.28 14.58
N PHE A 91 14.09 4.65 14.04
CA PHE A 91 14.02 3.86 12.82
C PHE A 91 13.12 2.63 12.98
N VAL A 92 13.32 1.85 14.05
CA VAL A 92 12.51 0.65 14.32
C VAL A 92 11.04 1.00 14.53
N GLU A 93 10.73 2.04 15.30
CA GLU A 93 9.34 2.47 15.52
C GLU A 93 8.70 3.01 14.23
N GLY A 94 9.45 3.78 13.43
CA GLY A 94 8.99 4.27 12.13
C GLY A 94 8.67 3.12 11.18
N ARG A 95 9.54 2.12 11.11
CA ARG A 95 9.35 0.94 10.25
C ARG A 95 8.17 0.09 10.71
N ILE A 96 7.97 -0.08 12.02
CA ILE A 96 6.81 -0.80 12.56
C ILE A 96 5.52 -0.10 12.15
N LEU A 97 5.44 1.22 12.27
CA LEU A 97 4.26 2.00 11.90
C LEU A 97 3.97 1.89 10.39
N GLU A 98 5.00 1.99 9.55
CA GLU A 98 4.88 1.81 8.10
C GLU A 98 4.33 0.41 7.75
N LEU A 99 4.88 -0.65 8.34
CA LEU A 99 4.44 -2.03 8.10
C LEU A 99 3.01 -2.27 8.61
N GLU A 100 2.64 -1.72 9.77
CA GLU A 100 1.28 -1.82 10.30
C GLU A 100 0.27 -1.15 9.38
N GLN A 101 0.58 0.03 8.85
CA GLN A 101 -0.26 0.71 7.87
C GLN A 101 -0.39 -0.11 6.58
N LYS A 102 0.72 -0.58 6.02
CA LYS A 102 0.73 -1.42 4.81
C LYS A 102 -0.06 -2.71 4.98
N ILE A 103 0.07 -3.39 6.11
CA ILE A 103 -0.68 -4.63 6.41
C ILE A 103 -2.17 -4.33 6.61
N LYS A 104 -2.52 -3.16 7.16
CA LYS A 104 -3.92 -2.76 7.37
C LYS A 104 -4.61 -2.38 6.06
N SER A 105 -3.93 -1.69 5.15
CA SER A 105 -4.45 -1.33 3.82
C SER A 105 -4.30 -2.44 2.77
N ALA A 106 -3.59 -3.53 3.11
CA ALA A 106 -3.33 -4.64 2.22
C ALA A 106 -4.59 -5.40 1.81
N ARG A 107 -4.86 -5.45 0.50
CA ARG A 107 -5.80 -6.41 -0.08
C ARG A 107 -5.06 -7.59 -0.67
N ILE A 108 -5.36 -8.79 -0.14
CA ILE A 108 -4.77 -10.05 -0.60
C ILE A 108 -5.37 -10.40 -1.96
N ILE A 109 -4.53 -10.39 -3.00
CA ILE A 109 -4.89 -10.99 -4.27
C ILE A 109 -4.50 -12.47 -4.19
N SER A 110 -5.51 -13.35 -4.22
CA SER A 110 -5.24 -14.79 -4.21
C SER A 110 -4.87 -15.26 -5.61
N GLU A 111 -3.76 -15.98 -5.72
CA GLU A 111 -3.32 -16.73 -6.91
C GLU A 111 -4.36 -17.78 -7.38
N LYS A 112 -5.44 -18.00 -6.61
CA LYS A 112 -6.45 -19.04 -6.81
C LYS A 112 -7.81 -18.53 -7.27
N HIS A 113 -7.90 -17.37 -7.92
CA HIS A 113 -9.09 -17.11 -8.74
C HIS A 113 -8.97 -17.82 -10.10
N GLU A 114 -8.99 -19.15 -10.01
CA GLU A 114 -9.57 -20.00 -11.03
C GLU A 114 -10.99 -19.50 -11.31
N LYS A 115 -11.15 -18.69 -12.37
CA LYS A 115 -12.36 -18.59 -13.20
C LYS A 115 -12.17 -17.60 -14.36
N SER A 116 -11.00 -17.62 -15.01
CA SER A 116 -10.76 -17.26 -16.43
C SER A 116 -9.24 -17.17 -16.66
N GLY A 117 -8.54 -18.31 -16.58
CA GLY A 117 -7.08 -18.43 -16.72
C GLY A 117 -6.54 -18.07 -18.10
N LYS A 118 -6.74 -16.82 -18.52
CA LYS A 118 -6.27 -16.28 -19.79
C LYS A 118 -5.65 -14.91 -19.66
N GLU A 119 -5.80 -14.24 -18.51
CA GLU A 119 -5.45 -12.83 -18.37
C GLU A 119 -4.46 -12.62 -17.20
N VAL A 120 -3.41 -11.86 -17.48
CA VAL A 120 -2.36 -11.51 -16.52
C VAL A 120 -2.92 -10.59 -15.45
N ASN A 121 -2.83 -11.03 -14.19
CA ASN A 121 -3.20 -10.24 -13.02
C ASN A 121 -2.01 -10.12 -12.06
N ILE A 122 -2.15 -9.28 -11.04
CA ILE A 122 -1.18 -9.23 -9.94
C ILE A 122 -1.19 -10.58 -9.21
N GLY A 123 -0.01 -11.14 -8.99
CA GLY A 123 0.23 -12.51 -8.54
C GLY A 123 0.41 -13.53 -9.66
N SER A 124 0.13 -13.20 -10.93
CA SER A 124 0.34 -14.12 -12.05
C SER A 124 1.81 -14.20 -12.45
N SER A 125 2.26 -15.41 -12.79
CA SER A 125 3.54 -15.60 -13.47
C SER A 125 3.34 -15.66 -14.98
N VAL A 126 4.08 -14.82 -15.70
CA VAL A 126 3.95 -14.59 -17.14
C VAL A 126 5.28 -14.90 -17.81
N THR A 127 5.26 -15.82 -18.76
CA THR A 127 6.40 -16.08 -19.64
C THR A 127 6.24 -15.26 -20.90
N VAL A 128 7.23 -14.43 -21.21
CA VAL A 128 7.26 -13.54 -22.37
C VAL A 128 8.45 -13.87 -23.27
N LEU A 129 8.25 -13.73 -24.58
CA LEU A 129 9.31 -13.79 -25.59
C LEU A 129 9.66 -12.37 -26.00
N ASN A 130 10.92 -11.96 -25.83
CA ASN A 130 11.43 -10.73 -26.40
C ASN A 130 11.69 -10.94 -27.89
N LYS A 131 10.99 -10.21 -28.77
CA LYS A 131 11.08 -10.39 -30.22
C LYS A 131 12.34 -9.78 -30.85
N GLU A 132 13.06 -8.92 -30.14
CA GLU A 132 14.32 -8.34 -30.61
C GLU A 132 15.51 -9.29 -30.36
N THR A 133 15.51 -9.97 -29.21
CA THR A 133 16.59 -10.87 -28.80
C THR A 133 16.27 -12.35 -28.99
N ASP A 134 15.01 -12.68 -29.29
CA ASP A 134 14.48 -14.05 -29.36
C ASP A 134 14.67 -14.85 -28.06
N THR A 135 14.71 -14.14 -26.92
CA THR A 135 14.91 -14.74 -25.58
C THR A 135 13.60 -14.81 -24.81
N THR A 136 13.37 -15.95 -24.14
CA THR A 136 12.20 -16.16 -23.30
C THR A 136 12.53 -15.90 -21.83
N GLU A 137 11.72 -15.08 -21.16
CA GLU A 137 11.88 -14.74 -19.75
C GLU A 137 10.57 -14.94 -19.00
N THR A 138 10.63 -15.27 -17.71
CA THR A 138 9.44 -15.46 -16.88
C THR A 138 9.44 -14.44 -15.75
N TYR A 139 8.37 -13.67 -15.67
CA TYR A 139 8.18 -12.61 -14.69
C TYR A 139 6.97 -12.90 -13.81
N THR A 140 7.02 -12.52 -12.54
CA THR A 140 5.84 -12.52 -11.67
C THR A 140 5.40 -11.08 -11.47
N ILE A 141 4.15 -10.79 -11.83
CA ILE A 141 3.59 -9.44 -11.64
C ILE A 141 3.20 -9.31 -10.18
N VAL A 142 3.76 -8.33 -9.48
CA VAL A 142 3.51 -8.10 -8.05
C VAL A 142 3.19 -6.63 -7.80
N GLY A 143 2.75 -6.30 -6.59
CA GLY A 143 2.60 -4.90 -6.18
C GLY A 143 3.96 -4.20 -6.07
N THR A 144 3.96 -2.87 -6.13
CA THR A 144 5.18 -2.04 -6.05
C THR A 144 6.03 -2.30 -4.80
N THR A 145 5.41 -2.69 -3.69
CA THR A 145 6.12 -3.00 -2.45
C THR A 145 6.89 -4.33 -2.50
N GLU A 146 6.49 -5.25 -3.39
CA GLU A 146 7.06 -6.61 -3.50
C GLU A 146 7.98 -6.79 -4.70
N ALA A 147 8.14 -5.75 -5.52
CA ALA A 147 8.90 -5.82 -6.75
C ALA A 147 10.40 -6.00 -6.47
N ASP A 148 10.97 -7.00 -7.10
CA ASP A 148 12.40 -7.33 -7.03
C ASP A 148 12.85 -7.80 -8.42
N PRO A 149 13.53 -6.93 -9.19
CA PRO A 149 14.03 -7.28 -10.52
C PRO A 149 15.00 -8.46 -10.52
N PHE A 150 15.73 -8.70 -9.43
CA PHE A 150 16.68 -9.81 -9.33
C PHE A 150 15.98 -11.16 -9.13
N GLU A 151 14.78 -11.15 -8.54
CA GLU A 151 13.91 -12.33 -8.42
C GLU A 151 12.88 -12.44 -9.56
N PHE A 152 13.03 -11.66 -10.64
CA PHE A 152 12.06 -11.56 -11.75
C PHE A 152 10.65 -11.16 -11.29
N LYS A 153 10.54 -10.39 -10.19
CA LYS A 153 9.29 -9.84 -9.67
C LYS A 153 9.13 -8.40 -10.15
N ILE A 154 8.14 -8.17 -11.01
CA ILE A 154 7.94 -6.89 -11.68
C ILE A 154 6.74 -6.18 -11.06
N SER A 155 6.93 -4.92 -10.67
CA SER A 155 5.84 -4.07 -10.18
C SER A 155 4.78 -3.89 -11.26
N ASN A 156 3.51 -3.97 -10.87
CA ASN A 156 2.35 -3.61 -11.67
C ASN A 156 2.37 -2.15 -12.17
N GLU A 157 3.17 -1.27 -11.56
CA GLU A 157 3.31 0.14 -11.95
C GLU A 157 4.47 0.40 -12.93
N SER A 158 5.34 -0.58 -13.14
CA SER A 158 6.48 -0.50 -14.06
C SER A 158 6.02 -0.51 -15.54
N PRO A 159 6.85 -0.03 -16.50
CA PRO A 159 6.49 -0.05 -17.92
C PRO A 159 6.14 -1.45 -18.44
N ILE A 160 6.92 -2.46 -18.05
CA ILE A 160 6.69 -3.87 -18.41
C ILE A 160 5.44 -4.39 -17.71
N GLY A 161 5.30 -4.16 -16.40
CA GLY A 161 4.14 -4.62 -15.63
C GLY A 161 2.82 -4.03 -16.13
N LYS A 162 2.78 -2.73 -16.40
CA LYS A 162 1.60 -2.05 -16.99
C LYS A 162 1.25 -2.58 -18.37
N ALA A 163 2.26 -2.89 -19.19
CA ALA A 163 2.02 -3.42 -20.53
C ALA A 163 1.48 -4.85 -20.49
N LEU A 164 1.97 -5.67 -19.56
CA LEU A 164 1.56 -7.07 -19.38
C LEU A 164 0.26 -7.23 -18.61
N LEU A 165 -0.11 -6.28 -17.76
CA LEU A 165 -1.38 -6.32 -17.02
C LEU A 165 -2.57 -6.44 -17.98
N SER A 166 -3.54 -7.29 -17.61
CA SER A 166 -4.73 -7.58 -18.42
C SER A 166 -4.48 -8.17 -19.81
N ARG A 167 -3.25 -8.62 -20.09
CA ARG A 167 -2.91 -9.29 -21.36
C ARG A 167 -3.16 -10.77 -21.34
N ARG A 168 -3.27 -11.34 -22.54
CA ARG A 168 -3.57 -12.76 -22.71
C ARG A 168 -2.48 -13.50 -23.47
N ARG A 169 -2.47 -14.83 -23.33
CA ARG A 169 -1.57 -15.70 -24.09
C ARG A 169 -1.73 -15.46 -25.60
N GLY A 170 -0.62 -15.22 -26.28
CA GLY A 170 -0.54 -14.93 -27.71
C GLY A 170 -0.69 -13.44 -28.06
N GLU A 171 -0.86 -12.56 -27.08
CA GLU A 171 -0.83 -11.11 -27.32
C GLU A 171 0.60 -10.59 -27.32
N THR A 172 0.89 -9.67 -28.25
CA THR A 172 2.14 -8.91 -28.30
C THR A 172 1.92 -7.52 -27.72
N VAL A 173 2.84 -7.07 -26.87
CA VAL A 173 2.84 -5.74 -26.27
C VAL A 173 4.13 -5.01 -26.56
N SER A 174 4.03 -3.71 -26.83
CA SER A 174 5.17 -2.84 -26.99
C SER A 174 5.42 -2.08 -25.68
N VAL A 175 6.62 -2.22 -25.13
CA VAL A 175 7.05 -1.55 -23.90
C VAL A 175 8.06 -0.47 -24.26
N GLN A 176 7.81 0.76 -23.80
CA GLN A 176 8.82 1.82 -23.90
C GLN A 176 9.91 1.60 -22.85
N THR A 177 11.12 1.33 -23.30
CA THR A 177 12.32 1.32 -22.47
C THR A 177 13.18 2.53 -22.80
N PRO A 178 14.13 2.93 -21.91
CA PRO A 178 15.07 4.01 -22.21
C PRO A 178 15.90 3.78 -23.48
N SER A 179 16.08 2.52 -23.88
CA SER A 179 16.84 2.13 -25.08
C SER A 179 15.99 2.07 -26.35
N GLY A 180 14.66 2.25 -26.24
CA GLY A 180 13.73 2.16 -27.36
C GLY A 180 12.49 1.31 -27.05
N PRO A 181 11.51 1.27 -27.96
CA PRO A 181 10.35 0.38 -27.83
C PRO A 181 10.77 -1.08 -28.05
N VAL A 182 10.47 -1.94 -27.08
CA VAL A 182 10.74 -3.40 -27.14
C VAL A 182 9.41 -4.14 -27.27
N GLU A 183 9.33 -5.14 -28.17
CA GLU A 183 8.15 -5.99 -28.31
C GLU A 183 8.28 -7.30 -27.51
N TYR A 184 7.27 -7.58 -26.68
CA TYR A 184 7.14 -8.81 -25.91
C TYR A 184 5.89 -9.57 -26.33
N GLU A 185 6.02 -10.87 -26.58
CA GLU A 185 4.88 -11.77 -26.82
C GLU A 185 4.59 -12.63 -25.59
N VAL A 186 3.34 -12.66 -25.14
CA VAL A 186 2.93 -13.45 -23.97
C VAL A 186 2.79 -14.93 -24.35
N MET A 187 3.78 -15.74 -24.00
CA MET A 187 3.82 -17.17 -24.31
C MET A 187 2.99 -18.02 -23.35
N LYS A 188 2.97 -17.64 -22.05
CA LYS A 188 2.27 -18.39 -21.00
C LYS A 188 1.87 -17.47 -19.86
N VAL A 189 0.71 -17.76 -19.27
CA VAL A 189 0.24 -17.18 -18.00
C VAL A 189 -0.09 -18.35 -17.07
N ALA A 190 0.45 -18.31 -15.85
CA ALA A 190 0.22 -19.31 -14.80
C ALA A 190 -0.63 -18.71 -13.67
#